data_AF-A0A812UH97-F1
#
_entry.id   AF-A0A812UH97-F1
#
_cell.length_a   1.000
_cell.length_b   1.000
_cell.length_c   1.000
_cell.angle_alpha   90.00
_cell.angle_beta   90.00
_cell.angle_gamma   90.00
#
_symmetry.space_group_name_H-M   'P 1'
#
loop_
_entity.id
_entity.type
_entity.pdbx_description
1 polymer ?
#
loop_
_entity_poly.entity_id
_entity_poly.type
_entity_poly.pdbx_seq_one_letter_code
_entity_poly.pdbx_strand_id
1 'polypeptide(L)'
;MPLVLNYRFTFIDAADSEEAAQGVRHRRVLTPPPRRPGRLSHLGEDALSEEVEAARCRDYLNGLTHERGALACNGGEGASNRMPSGSKEPSDAASDAPKSQSEEVSVGGVGHPIACRRPCVHMVQRRQCQHGSACGYCHFPHPPEVKLNKMQRAMVLQLPCGELLWIVADVLKTRAGDVAKPTVWEAVHLLEEEAQLAGMVGAQSDVKAVKKFKKGLQHLNILSLLALAKRRCRDSVCEKLTQLAAELRFQA
;
A
#
# COMPACT_ATOMS: atom_id res chain seq x y z
N MET A 1 -4.22 41.17 11.82
CA MET A 1 -3.05 40.51 12.45
C MET A 1 -2.48 39.51 11.44
N PRO A 2 -1.16 39.40 11.28
CA PRO A 2 -0.57 38.48 10.30
C PRO A 2 -0.71 37.03 10.79
N LEU A 3 -1.40 36.20 10.01
CA LEU A 3 -1.50 34.75 10.24
C LEU A 3 -0.17 34.08 9.90
N VAL A 4 0.33 33.24 10.80
CA VAL A 4 1.53 32.42 10.53
C VAL A 4 1.05 31.06 10.02
N LEU A 5 1.38 30.75 8.76
CA LEU A 5 1.04 29.47 8.13
C LEU A 5 2.19 28.48 8.30
N ASN A 6 1.94 27.38 9.02
CA ASN A 6 2.88 26.27 9.15
C ASN A 6 2.48 25.14 8.20
N TYR A 7 3.37 24.79 7.28
CA TYR A 7 3.16 23.71 6.33
C TYR A 7 3.78 22.42 6.86
N ARG A 8 2.94 21.41 7.15
CA ARG A 8 3.40 20.09 7.60
C ARG A 8 2.75 19.01 6.74
N PHE A 9 3.51 18.47 5.78
CA PHE A 9 3.03 17.57 4.72
C PHE A 9 1.94 18.22 3.84
N THR A 10 0.81 17.54 3.62
CA THR A 10 -0.31 18.00 2.80
C THR A 10 -1.29 18.92 3.55
N PHE A 11 -0.96 19.33 4.78
CA PHE A 11 -1.84 20.13 5.63
C PHE A 11 -1.20 21.48 5.97
N ILE A 12 -2.06 22.51 6.06
CA ILE A 12 -1.70 23.88 6.40
C ILE A 12 -2.32 24.17 7.77
N ASP A 13 -1.47 24.36 8.77
CA ASP A 13 -1.90 24.81 10.10
C ASP A 13 -1.75 26.34 10.15
N ALA A 14 -2.85 27.05 10.43
CA ALA A 14 -2.82 28.50 10.66
C ALA A 14 -2.85 28.75 12.17
N ALA A 15 -1.86 29.49 12.67
CA ALA A 15 -1.82 29.93 14.07
C ALA A 15 -1.83 31.45 14.14
N ASP A 16 -2.61 31.98 15.08
CA ASP A 16 -2.59 33.40 15.44
C ASP A 16 -1.32 33.71 16.25
N SER A 17 -0.67 34.83 15.95
CA SER A 17 0.68 35.16 16.42
C SER A 17 0.85 35.23 17.93
N GLU A 18 -0.22 35.43 18.70
CA GLU A 18 -0.16 35.49 20.16
C GLU A 18 -0.24 34.10 20.82
N GLU A 19 -0.89 33.11 20.17
CA GLU A 19 -1.05 31.75 20.72
C GLU A 19 0.24 30.93 20.62
N ALA A 20 1.10 31.22 19.63
CA ALA A 20 2.38 30.53 19.44
C ALA A 20 3.34 30.71 20.63
N ALA A 21 3.21 31.80 21.40
CA ALA A 21 4.09 32.11 22.52
C ALA A 21 3.77 31.32 23.81
N GLN A 22 2.57 30.74 23.93
CA GLN A 22 2.09 30.20 25.21
C GLN A 22 2.18 28.67 25.34
N GLY A 23 2.74 27.96 24.35
CA GLY A 23 2.99 26.51 24.45
C GLY A 23 1.75 25.65 24.71
N VAL A 24 0.55 26.19 24.44
CA VAL A 24 -0.72 25.51 24.66
C VAL A 24 -0.87 24.43 23.59
N ARG A 25 -1.00 23.17 24.03
CA ARG A 25 -1.26 22.04 23.13
C ARG A 25 -2.66 22.19 22.53
N HIS A 26 -2.75 22.52 21.25
CA HIS A 26 -4.01 22.65 20.53
C HIS A 26 -4.87 21.37 20.65
N ARG A 27 -6.10 21.55 21.15
CA ARG A 27 -7.21 20.62 20.92
C ARG A 27 -7.44 20.57 19.41
N ARG A 28 -7.37 19.38 18.81
CA ARG A 28 -7.66 19.19 17.38
C ARG A 28 -9.05 19.74 17.08
N VAL A 29 -9.11 20.81 16.31
CA VAL A 29 -10.36 21.24 15.68
C VAL A 29 -10.69 20.16 14.65
N LEU A 30 -11.79 19.46 14.88
CA LEU A 30 -12.36 18.53 13.91
C LEU A 30 -12.87 19.38 12.74
N THR A 31 -12.03 19.65 11.76
CA THR A 31 -12.48 20.26 10.52
C THR A 31 -13.44 19.29 9.85
N PRO A 32 -14.73 19.67 9.65
CA PRO A 32 -15.68 18.82 8.97
C PRO A 32 -15.17 18.57 7.53
N PRO A 33 -15.43 17.38 6.96
CA PRO A 33 -14.96 17.04 5.63
C PRO A 33 -15.45 18.06 4.60
N PRO A 34 -14.65 18.35 3.55
CA PRO A 34 -15.01 19.32 2.53
C PRO A 34 -16.35 18.94 1.90
N ARG A 35 -17.32 19.86 1.99
CA ARG A 35 -18.61 19.71 1.32
C ARG A 35 -18.37 19.71 -0.19
N ARG A 36 -18.87 18.68 -0.88
CA ARG A 36 -18.82 18.61 -2.35
C ARG A 36 -19.47 19.88 -2.95
N PRO A 37 -18.83 20.54 -3.93
CA PRO A 37 -19.47 21.62 -4.67
C PRO A 37 -20.62 21.03 -5.49
N GLY A 38 -21.85 21.51 -5.27
CA GLY A 38 -23.00 21.09 -6.08
C GLY A 38 -24.37 21.13 -5.44
N ARG A 39 -24.53 21.58 -4.19
CA ARG A 39 -25.87 21.71 -3.59
C ARG A 39 -26.01 23.02 -2.82
N LEU A 40 -26.41 24.07 -3.54
CA LEU A 40 -27.10 25.21 -2.93
C LEU A 40 -28.42 24.69 -2.37
N SER A 41 -28.53 24.64 -1.05
CA SER A 41 -29.83 24.59 -0.40
C SER A 41 -29.76 25.50 0.82
N HIS A 42 -30.42 26.65 0.66
CA HIS A 42 -31.27 27.32 1.63
C HIS A 42 -30.80 27.28 3.09
N LEU A 43 -30.33 28.43 3.57
CA LEU A 43 -30.27 28.74 4.98
C LEU A 43 -31.71 28.77 5.52
N GLY A 44 -31.99 27.86 6.44
CA GLY A 44 -33.21 27.73 7.20
C GLY A 44 -32.90 26.77 8.34
N GLU A 45 -32.71 27.33 9.52
CA GLU A 45 -32.49 26.61 10.77
C GLU A 45 -33.74 25.82 11.14
N ASP A 46 -33.73 24.52 10.85
CA ASP A 46 -34.58 23.56 11.53
C ASP A 46 -33.67 22.42 11.99
N ALA A 47 -33.44 22.36 13.30
CA ALA A 47 -32.85 21.20 13.96
C ALA A 47 -33.80 20.01 13.75
N LEU A 48 -33.66 19.32 12.62
CA LEU A 48 -34.33 18.05 12.41
C LEU A 48 -33.88 17.11 13.53
N SER A 49 -34.85 16.54 14.24
CA SER A 49 -34.61 15.56 15.30
C SER A 49 -33.61 14.51 14.81
N GLU A 50 -32.64 14.17 15.66
CA GLU A 50 -31.59 13.18 15.42
C GLU A 50 -32.15 11.84 14.87
N GLU A 51 -33.42 11.54 15.19
CA GLU A 51 -34.17 10.39 14.67
C GLU A 51 -34.43 10.44 13.16
N VAL A 52 -34.62 11.63 12.57
CA VAL A 52 -34.87 11.81 11.14
C VAL A 52 -33.59 11.59 10.33
N GLU A 53 -32.44 12.06 10.85
CA GLU A 53 -31.14 11.74 10.25
C GLU A 53 -30.80 10.26 10.38
N ALA A 54 -31.08 9.64 11.54
CA ALA A 54 -30.91 8.20 11.73
C ALA A 54 -31.79 7.38 10.77
N ALA A 55 -33.04 7.81 10.53
CA ALA A 55 -33.93 7.17 9.56
C ALA A 55 -33.37 7.26 8.13
N ARG A 56 -32.92 8.44 7.69
CA ARG A 56 -32.30 8.61 6.37
C ARG A 56 -31.04 7.77 6.18
N CYS A 57 -30.21 7.65 7.22
CA CYS A 57 -29.03 6.79 7.19
C CYS A 57 -29.42 5.30 7.03
N ARG A 58 -30.48 4.83 7.70
CA ARG A 58 -30.98 3.46 7.55
C ARG A 58 -31.51 3.21 6.14
N ASP A 59 -32.30 4.12 5.59
CA ASP A 59 -32.87 3.98 4.24
C ASP A 59 -31.77 3.95 3.17
N TYR A 60 -30.75 4.79 3.32
CA TYR A 60 -29.59 4.79 2.41
C TYR A 60 -28.81 3.46 2.43
N LEU A 61 -28.57 2.90 3.62
CA LEU A 61 -27.89 1.61 3.75
C LEU A 61 -28.72 0.47 3.15
N ASN A 62 -30.05 0.51 3.31
CA ASN A 62 -30.96 -0.47 2.70
C ASN A 62 -30.96 -0.39 1.16
N GLY A 63 -30.87 0.82 0.59
CA GLY A 63 -30.74 1.01 -0.86
C GLY A 63 -29.47 0.36 -1.43
N LEU A 64 -28.33 0.55 -0.77
CA LEU A 64 -27.05 -0.05 -1.18
C LEU A 64 -27.07 -1.59 -1.14
N THR A 65 -27.81 -2.19 -0.20
CA THR A 65 -27.96 -3.65 -0.17
C THR A 65 -28.83 -4.18 -1.32
N HIS A 66 -29.82 -3.42 -1.78
CA HIS A 66 -30.67 -3.81 -2.91
C HIS A 66 -29.95 -3.69 -4.26
N GLU A 67 -29.15 -2.64 -4.48
CA GLU A 67 -28.38 -2.48 -5.73
C GLU A 67 -27.35 -3.60 -5.95
N ARG A 68 -26.83 -4.19 -4.86
CA ARG A 68 -25.87 -5.29 -4.94
C ARG A 68 -26.51 -6.63 -5.31
N GLY A 69 -27.81 -6.79 -5.09
CA GLY A 69 -28.58 -7.96 -5.50
C GLY A 69 -28.98 -7.94 -6.98
N ALA A 70 -29.20 -6.75 -7.55
CA ALA A 70 -29.65 -6.59 -8.94
C ALA A 70 -28.59 -6.94 -10.00
N LEU A 71 -27.30 -6.99 -9.62
CA LEU A 71 -26.21 -7.38 -10.53
C LEU A 71 -25.91 -8.90 -10.53
N ALA A 72 -26.66 -9.70 -9.76
CA ALA A 72 -26.39 -11.14 -9.61
C ALA A 72 -27.20 -12.06 -10.56
N CYS A 73 -28.06 -11.51 -11.42
CA CYS A 73 -28.90 -12.31 -12.33
C CYS A 73 -28.82 -11.80 -13.78
N ASN A 74 -27.69 -12.05 -14.43
CA ASN A 74 -27.56 -12.06 -15.90
C ASN A 74 -26.61 -13.19 -16.33
N GLY A 75 -26.86 -14.40 -15.82
CA GLY A 75 -26.26 -15.64 -16.34
C GLY A 75 -27.12 -16.18 -17.48
N GLY A 76 -27.05 -15.49 -18.64
CA GLY A 76 -27.71 -15.94 -19.87
C GLY A 76 -27.01 -17.17 -20.44
N GLU A 77 -27.76 -18.26 -20.53
CA GLU A 77 -27.45 -19.46 -21.30
C GLU A 77 -27.31 -19.10 -22.79
N GLY A 78 -26.08 -19.18 -23.30
CA GLY A 78 -25.75 -18.95 -24.71
C GLY A 78 -25.32 -20.26 -25.37
N ALA A 79 -26.23 -20.81 -26.16
CA ALA A 79 -26.16 -22.12 -26.81
C ALA A 79 -25.01 -22.30 -27.82
N SER A 80 -24.53 -23.53 -27.83
CA SER A 80 -24.02 -24.32 -28.96
C SER A 80 -24.22 -23.73 -30.36
N ASN A 81 -23.13 -23.55 -31.10
CA ASN A 81 -23.12 -23.81 -32.54
C ASN A 81 -21.78 -24.42 -32.98
N ARG A 82 -21.94 -25.49 -33.76
CA ARG A 82 -20.97 -26.49 -34.19
C ARG A 82 -20.80 -26.37 -35.71
N MET A 83 -19.58 -26.65 -36.19
CA MET A 83 -19.21 -27.09 -37.57
C MET A 83 -19.15 -26.01 -38.67
N PRO A 84 -18.46 -26.25 -39.83
CA PRO A 84 -17.66 -27.42 -40.25
C PRO A 84 -16.24 -27.11 -40.79
N SER A 85 -15.50 -28.20 -40.97
CA SER A 85 -14.26 -28.36 -41.73
C SER A 85 -14.25 -27.69 -43.11
N GLY A 86 -13.15 -27.01 -43.42
CA GLY A 86 -12.79 -26.51 -44.74
C GLY A 86 -11.33 -26.82 -45.06
N SER A 87 -11.14 -27.47 -46.19
CA SER A 87 -9.93 -28.10 -46.72
C SER A 87 -8.85 -27.11 -47.19
N LYS A 88 -7.57 -27.52 -47.03
CA LYS A 88 -6.39 -27.38 -47.92
C LYS A 88 -6.24 -26.09 -48.75
N GLU A 89 -5.08 -25.43 -48.62
CA GLU A 89 -4.04 -25.39 -49.68
C GLU A 89 -2.64 -25.04 -49.09
N PRO A 90 -1.53 -25.54 -49.69
CA PRO A 90 -0.17 -25.31 -49.23
C PRO A 90 0.53 -24.22 -50.07
N SER A 91 0.94 -23.11 -49.44
CA SER A 91 1.76 -22.09 -50.11
C SER A 91 2.85 -21.55 -49.19
N ASP A 92 4.07 -21.96 -49.52
CA ASP A 92 5.36 -21.27 -49.43
C ASP A 92 5.88 -20.75 -48.08
N ALA A 93 6.97 -21.41 -47.68
CA ALA A 93 7.80 -21.19 -46.51
C ALA A 93 8.49 -19.81 -46.53
N ALA A 94 7.82 -18.79 -45.98
CA ALA A 94 8.49 -17.62 -45.43
C ALA A 94 8.84 -17.93 -43.96
N SER A 95 10.14 -17.95 -43.68
CA SER A 95 10.73 -18.26 -42.38
C SER A 95 10.27 -17.26 -41.31
N ASP A 96 9.17 -17.58 -40.62
CA ASP A 96 8.64 -16.85 -39.47
C ASP A 96 9.47 -17.20 -38.23
N ALA A 97 10.73 -16.77 -38.24
CA ALA A 97 11.60 -16.87 -37.09
C ALA A 97 10.96 -16.06 -35.95
N PRO A 98 10.69 -16.68 -34.78
CA PRO A 98 10.09 -15.96 -33.66
C PRO A 98 11.05 -14.84 -33.29
N LYS A 99 10.69 -13.60 -33.66
CA LYS A 99 11.38 -12.40 -33.20
C LYS A 99 11.28 -12.44 -31.68
N SER A 100 12.37 -12.84 -31.04
CA SER A 100 12.57 -12.70 -29.61
C SER A 100 12.49 -11.21 -29.32
N GLN A 101 11.28 -10.73 -29.03
CA GLN A 101 11.07 -9.40 -28.52
C GLN A 101 11.89 -9.34 -27.24
N SER A 102 13.05 -8.70 -27.29
CA SER A 102 13.81 -8.35 -26.10
C SER A 102 12.84 -7.56 -25.23
N GLU A 103 12.33 -8.20 -24.17
CA GLU A 103 11.46 -7.56 -23.20
C GLU A 103 12.27 -6.44 -22.57
N GLU A 104 12.13 -5.23 -23.12
CA GLU A 104 12.85 -4.08 -22.61
C GLU A 104 12.45 -3.88 -21.14
N VAL A 105 13.46 -3.91 -20.28
CA VAL A 105 13.24 -3.76 -18.84
C VAL A 105 12.69 -2.37 -18.57
N SER A 106 11.44 -2.31 -18.10
CA SER A 106 10.83 -1.08 -17.62
C SER A 106 11.68 -0.42 -16.52
N VAL A 107 11.74 0.91 -16.47
CA VAL A 107 12.39 1.66 -15.37
C VAL A 107 11.91 1.18 -13.99
N GLY A 108 10.62 0.84 -13.84
CA GLY A 108 10.09 0.30 -12.59
C GLY A 108 10.50 -1.14 -12.26
N GLY A 109 11.08 -1.86 -13.21
CA GLY A 109 11.61 -3.21 -13.06
C GLY A 109 13.02 -3.29 -12.49
N VAL A 110 13.75 -2.17 -12.48
CA VAL A 110 15.04 -2.05 -11.80
C VAL A 110 14.85 -2.40 -10.33
N GLY A 111 15.58 -3.40 -9.83
CA GLY A 111 15.39 -3.94 -8.49
C GLY A 111 14.70 -5.32 -8.42
N HIS A 112 14.12 -5.84 -9.51
CA HIS A 112 13.35 -7.10 -9.47
C HIS A 112 14.26 -8.31 -9.18
N PRO A 113 13.84 -9.32 -8.39
CA PRO A 113 12.55 -9.49 -7.71
C PRO A 113 12.47 -8.88 -6.30
N ILE A 114 13.55 -8.29 -5.81
CA ILE A 114 13.73 -7.99 -4.38
C ILE A 114 13.17 -6.60 -4.02
N ALA A 115 13.44 -5.62 -4.86
CA ALA A 115 13.22 -4.20 -4.60
C ALA A 115 12.63 -3.44 -5.81
N CYS A 116 12.04 -4.13 -6.78
CA CYS A 116 11.35 -3.45 -7.88
C CYS A 116 10.17 -2.61 -7.37
N ARG A 117 9.68 -1.72 -8.24
CA ARG A 117 8.45 -0.98 -7.98
C ARG A 117 7.22 -1.91 -8.06
N ARG A 118 6.06 -1.36 -7.73
CA ARG A 118 4.78 -2.08 -7.82
C ARG A 118 4.55 -2.61 -9.24
N PRO A 119 3.88 -3.76 -9.40
CA PRO A 119 3.56 -4.32 -10.71
C PRO A 119 2.72 -3.34 -11.54
N CYS A 120 3.04 -3.23 -12.83
CA CYS A 120 2.28 -2.43 -13.77
C CYS A 120 0.91 -3.06 -14.01
N VAL A 121 -0.16 -2.33 -13.66
CA VAL A 121 -1.54 -2.82 -13.79
C VAL A 121 -1.88 -3.14 -15.25
N HIS A 122 -1.39 -2.34 -16.21
CA HIS A 122 -1.63 -2.57 -17.63
C HIS A 122 -0.90 -3.83 -18.13
N MET A 123 0.34 -4.03 -17.70
CA MET A 123 1.10 -5.24 -18.06
C MET A 123 0.44 -6.48 -17.48
N VAL A 124 0.02 -6.45 -16.22
CA VAL A 124 -0.65 -7.58 -15.57
C VAL A 124 -2.02 -7.92 -16.22
N GLN A 125 -2.82 -6.90 -16.56
CA GLN A 125 -4.18 -7.12 -17.08
C GLN A 125 -4.24 -7.40 -18.58
N ARG A 126 -3.43 -6.69 -19.38
CA ARG A 126 -3.52 -6.68 -20.86
C ARG A 126 -2.30 -7.27 -21.54
N ARG A 127 -1.27 -7.63 -20.78
CA ARG A 127 0.05 -8.03 -21.30
C ARG A 127 0.71 -7.00 -22.23
N GLN A 128 0.24 -5.76 -22.19
CA GLN A 128 0.73 -4.66 -23.00
C GLN A 128 0.66 -3.36 -22.21
N CYS A 129 1.78 -2.65 -22.16
CA CYS A 129 1.89 -1.32 -21.55
C CYS A 129 2.30 -0.31 -22.61
N GLN A 130 1.52 0.77 -22.76
CA GLN A 130 1.80 1.83 -23.75
C GLN A 130 3.09 2.59 -23.48
N HIS A 131 3.58 2.60 -22.23
CA HIS A 131 4.80 3.31 -21.84
C HIS A 131 6.08 2.50 -22.12
N GLY A 132 5.98 1.22 -22.48
CA GLY A 132 7.13 0.37 -22.78
C GLY A 132 8.21 0.41 -21.68
N SER A 133 9.47 0.59 -22.09
CA SER A 133 10.63 0.73 -21.18
C SER A 133 10.59 1.97 -20.29
N ALA A 134 9.92 3.04 -20.69
CA ALA A 134 9.77 4.26 -19.88
C ALA A 134 8.76 4.10 -18.72
N CYS A 135 8.06 2.96 -18.62
CA CYS A 135 7.11 2.72 -17.55
C CYS A 135 7.79 2.75 -16.17
N GLY A 136 7.29 3.60 -15.28
CA GLY A 136 7.75 3.69 -13.89
C GLY A 136 7.28 2.55 -12.98
N TYR A 137 6.63 1.51 -13.51
CA TYR A 137 6.15 0.33 -12.79
C TYR A 137 6.82 -0.93 -13.33
N CYS A 138 6.85 -1.99 -12.52
CA CYS A 138 7.54 -3.22 -12.90
C CYS A 138 6.71 -4.05 -13.89
N HIS A 139 7.31 -4.44 -15.00
CA HIS A 139 6.68 -5.29 -16.03
C HIS A 139 6.86 -6.79 -15.81
N PHE A 140 7.78 -7.20 -14.94
CA PHE A 140 8.01 -8.62 -14.64
C PHE A 140 6.78 -9.29 -13.99
N PRO A 141 6.65 -10.62 -14.07
CA PRO A 141 5.66 -11.37 -13.30
C PRO A 141 5.87 -11.17 -11.79
N HIS A 142 4.79 -10.89 -11.05
CA HIS A 142 4.85 -10.78 -9.59
C HIS A 142 3.88 -11.78 -8.94
N PRO A 143 4.23 -12.30 -7.76
CA PRO A 143 3.23 -12.91 -6.91
C PRO A 143 2.17 -11.87 -6.54
N PRO A 144 0.92 -12.29 -6.27
CA PRO A 144 -0.13 -11.37 -5.83
C PRO A 144 0.31 -10.56 -4.61
N GLU A 145 0.07 -9.24 -4.63
CA GLU A 145 0.42 -8.35 -3.51
C GLU A 145 -0.27 -8.84 -2.23
N VAL A 146 0.52 -9.35 -1.28
CA VAL A 146 -0.02 -9.79 0.01
C VAL A 146 -0.28 -8.57 0.88
N LYS A 147 -1.56 -8.30 1.14
CA LYS A 147 -1.98 -7.24 2.06
C LYS A 147 -2.14 -7.82 3.45
N LEU A 148 -1.63 -7.12 4.45
CA LEU A 148 -1.90 -7.46 5.85
C LEU A 148 -3.41 -7.40 6.11
N ASN A 149 -3.93 -8.44 6.74
CA ASN A 149 -5.35 -8.51 7.09
C ASN A 149 -5.71 -7.46 8.15
N LYS A 150 -7.01 -7.28 8.45
CA LYS A 150 -7.48 -6.27 9.42
C LYS A 150 -6.84 -6.46 10.81
N MET A 151 -6.71 -7.70 11.26
CA MET A 151 -6.16 -8.04 12.58
C MET A 151 -4.65 -7.76 12.65
N GLN A 152 -3.88 -8.16 11.63
CA GLN A 152 -2.44 -7.91 11.53
C GLN A 152 -2.14 -6.41 11.48
N ARG A 153 -2.97 -5.63 10.76
CA ARG A 153 -2.85 -4.16 10.76
C ARG A 153 -3.15 -3.56 12.14
N ALA A 154 -4.13 -4.08 12.87
CA ALA A 154 -4.38 -3.67 14.25
C ALA A 154 -3.17 -4.00 15.15
N MET A 155 -2.57 -5.19 14.99
CA MET A 155 -1.35 -5.58 15.72
C MET A 155 -0.18 -4.64 15.44
N VAL A 156 0.05 -4.24 14.17
CA VAL A 156 1.09 -3.23 13.84
C VAL A 156 0.91 -1.95 14.65
N LEU A 157 -0.33 -1.53 14.90
CA LEU A 157 -0.63 -0.30 15.64
C LEU A 157 -0.46 -0.48 17.16
N GLN A 158 -0.86 -1.64 17.69
CA GLN A 158 -0.88 -1.95 19.11
C GLN A 158 0.46 -2.42 19.67
N LEU A 159 1.31 -3.06 18.86
CA LEU A 159 2.61 -3.55 19.30
C LEU A 159 3.51 -2.38 19.74
N PRO A 160 4.22 -2.52 20.87
CA PRO A 160 5.28 -1.60 21.25
C PRO A 160 6.30 -1.44 20.12
N CYS A 161 6.86 -0.23 20.02
CA CYS A 161 7.80 0.11 18.95
C CYS A 161 8.98 -0.88 18.88
N GLY A 162 9.66 -1.11 20.01
CA GLY A 162 10.79 -2.04 20.09
C GLY A 162 10.42 -3.45 19.65
N GLU A 163 9.28 -3.97 20.08
CA GLU A 163 8.82 -5.33 19.72
C GLU A 163 8.52 -5.46 18.22
N LEU A 164 7.84 -4.48 17.62
CA LEU A 164 7.57 -4.48 16.19
C LEU A 164 8.86 -4.42 15.37
N LEU A 165 9.81 -3.56 15.75
CA LEU A 165 11.10 -3.44 15.05
C LEU A 165 11.90 -4.75 15.15
N TRP A 166 11.90 -5.40 16.31
CA TRP A 166 12.53 -6.71 16.51
C TRP A 166 11.92 -7.79 15.61
N ILE A 167 10.59 -7.87 15.54
CA ILE A 167 9.89 -8.83 14.68
C ILE A 167 10.24 -8.57 13.20
N VAL A 168 10.28 -7.31 12.78
CA VAL A 168 10.63 -6.95 11.40
C VAL A 168 12.10 -7.31 11.09
N ALA A 169 13.02 -7.02 12.01
CA ALA A 169 14.44 -7.36 11.87
C ALA A 169 14.65 -8.88 11.74
N ASP A 170 13.96 -9.68 12.56
CA ASP A 170 14.00 -11.15 12.52
C ASP A 170 13.45 -11.73 11.20
N VAL A 171 12.37 -11.14 10.66
CA VAL A 171 11.86 -11.51 9.31
C VAL A 171 12.88 -11.12 8.22
N LEU A 172 13.51 -9.96 8.33
CA LEU A 172 14.54 -9.52 7.38
C LEU A 172 15.79 -10.39 7.44
N LYS A 173 16.24 -10.83 8.63
CA LYS A 173 17.36 -11.78 8.79
C LYS A 173 17.12 -13.07 8.03
N THR A 174 15.92 -13.62 8.16
CA THR A 174 15.53 -14.85 7.44
C THR A 174 15.70 -14.65 5.93
N ARG A 175 15.24 -13.51 5.39
CA ARG A 175 15.35 -13.18 3.96
C ARG A 175 16.75 -12.77 3.51
N ALA A 176 17.55 -12.20 4.40
CA ALA A 176 18.92 -11.81 4.10
C ALA A 176 19.80 -13.04 3.84
N GLY A 177 19.49 -14.17 4.50
CA GLY A 177 20.10 -15.48 4.20
C GLY A 177 19.81 -15.97 2.78
N ASP A 178 18.61 -15.71 2.27
CA ASP A 178 18.21 -16.15 0.92
C ASP A 178 18.82 -15.28 -0.19
N VAL A 179 18.98 -13.98 0.06
CA VAL A 179 19.32 -12.97 -0.95
C VAL A 179 20.80 -12.57 -0.93
N ALA A 180 21.53 -12.83 0.17
CA ALA A 180 22.95 -12.55 0.35
C ALA A 180 23.39 -11.10 0.02
N LYS A 181 22.51 -10.10 0.19
CA LYS A 181 22.83 -8.68 -0.07
C LYS A 181 23.30 -7.95 1.20
N PRO A 182 24.50 -7.34 1.22
CA PRO A 182 25.03 -6.62 2.38
C PRO A 182 24.09 -5.51 2.89
N THR A 183 23.45 -4.78 1.98
CA THR A 183 22.51 -3.69 2.32
C THR A 183 21.31 -4.17 3.16
N VAL A 184 20.88 -5.43 2.99
CA VAL A 184 19.79 -6.00 3.81
C VAL A 184 20.29 -6.25 5.24
N TRP A 185 21.50 -6.78 5.39
CA TRP A 185 22.11 -6.99 6.70
C TRP A 185 22.38 -5.68 7.45
N GLU A 186 22.81 -4.64 6.73
CA GLU A 186 22.96 -3.31 7.32
C GLU A 186 21.62 -2.76 7.85
N ALA A 187 20.54 -2.91 7.07
CA ALA A 187 19.21 -2.54 7.53
C ALA A 187 18.76 -3.36 8.74
N VAL A 188 19.08 -4.66 8.79
CA VAL A 188 18.84 -5.50 9.96
C VAL A 188 19.55 -4.95 11.19
N HIS A 189 20.86 -4.70 11.11
CA HIS A 189 21.64 -4.20 12.25
C HIS A 189 21.10 -2.87 12.78
N LEU A 190 20.77 -1.96 11.86
CA LEU A 190 20.17 -0.65 12.20
C LEU A 190 18.84 -0.80 12.94
N LEU A 191 17.99 -1.74 12.52
CA LEU A 191 16.69 -2.00 13.16
C LEU A 191 16.85 -2.66 14.53
N GLU A 192 17.85 -3.52 14.72
CA GLU A 192 18.11 -4.16 16.02
C GLU A 192 18.63 -3.16 17.05
N GLU A 193 19.54 -2.27 16.65
CA GLU A 193 20.01 -1.18 17.50
C GLU A 193 18.85 -0.26 17.92
N GLU A 194 18.01 0.14 16.95
CA GLU A 194 16.84 0.96 17.23
C GLU A 194 15.81 0.26 18.12
N ALA A 195 15.60 -1.06 17.93
CA ALA A 195 14.72 -1.86 18.77
C ALA A 195 15.22 -1.95 20.22
N GLN A 196 16.54 -2.07 20.43
CA GLN A 196 17.15 -2.06 21.76
C GLN A 196 16.97 -0.72 22.45
N LEU A 197 17.20 0.39 21.73
CA LEU A 197 17.04 1.74 22.27
C LEU A 197 15.58 2.10 22.59
N ALA A 198 14.62 1.60 21.81
CA ALA A 198 13.20 1.76 22.08
C ALA A 198 12.72 1.03 23.35
N GLY A 199 13.56 0.14 23.90
CA GLY A 199 13.28 -0.67 25.07
C GLY A 199 12.33 -1.83 24.75
N MET A 200 12.67 -3.02 25.26
CA MET A 200 11.71 -4.11 25.35
C MET A 200 10.85 -3.89 26.58
N VAL A 201 9.75 -3.15 26.42
CA VAL A 201 8.72 -3.13 27.46
C VAL A 201 8.20 -4.57 27.55
N GLY A 202 8.41 -5.23 28.69
CA GLY A 202 8.04 -6.63 28.95
C GLY A 202 6.53 -6.88 28.99
N ALA A 203 5.77 -6.27 28.09
CA ALA A 203 4.39 -6.61 27.84
C ALA A 203 4.34 -8.09 27.43
N GLN A 204 3.52 -8.87 28.13
CA GLN A 204 3.25 -10.25 27.75
C GLN A 204 2.41 -10.25 26.48
N SER A 205 3.07 -10.16 25.33
CA SER A 205 2.43 -10.32 24.03
C SER A 205 2.03 -11.79 23.85
N ASP A 206 0.81 -12.04 23.34
CA ASP A 206 0.36 -13.40 23.02
C ASP A 206 1.28 -14.02 21.97
N VAL A 207 2.11 -14.97 22.40
CA VAL A 207 3.11 -15.66 21.57
C VAL A 207 2.47 -16.28 20.32
N LYS A 208 1.22 -16.76 20.40
CA LYS A 208 0.51 -17.33 19.25
C LYS A 208 0.13 -16.25 18.25
N ALA A 209 -0.37 -15.11 18.72
CA ALA A 209 -0.69 -13.97 17.88
C ALA A 209 0.57 -13.42 17.18
N VAL A 210 1.68 -13.25 17.92
CA VAL A 210 2.96 -12.78 17.37
C VAL A 210 3.48 -13.72 16.30
N LYS A 211 3.41 -15.05 16.50
CA LYS A 211 3.80 -16.03 15.47
C LYS A 211 2.96 -15.92 14.20
N LYS A 212 1.63 -15.77 14.32
CA LYS A 212 0.73 -15.58 13.17
C LYS A 212 1.01 -14.26 12.44
N PHE A 213 1.33 -13.21 13.20
CA PHE A 213 1.72 -11.92 12.65
C PHE A 213 3.04 -12.00 11.88
N LYS A 214 4.07 -12.62 12.46
CA LYS A 214 5.36 -12.88 11.81
C LYS A 214 5.18 -13.63 10.48
N LYS A 215 4.34 -14.68 10.45
CA LYS A 215 4.00 -15.39 9.21
C LYS A 215 3.37 -14.48 8.14
N GLY A 216 2.52 -13.54 8.55
CA GLY A 216 1.97 -12.54 7.62
C GLY A 216 3.05 -11.63 7.02
N LEU A 217 3.98 -11.18 7.84
CA LEU A 217 5.10 -10.33 7.40
C LEU A 217 6.07 -11.06 6.46
N GLN A 218 6.23 -12.38 6.61
CA GLN A 218 7.06 -13.19 5.72
C GLN A 218 6.58 -13.15 4.26
N HIS A 219 5.35 -12.74 3.98
CA HIS A 219 4.85 -12.59 2.61
C HIS A 219 5.03 -11.17 2.03
N LEU A 220 5.48 -10.20 2.82
CA LEU A 220 5.75 -8.85 2.35
C LEU A 220 7.14 -8.77 1.68
N ASN A 221 7.28 -7.92 0.67
CA ASN A 221 8.59 -7.65 0.08
C ASN A 221 9.48 -6.83 1.05
N ILE A 222 10.80 -6.86 0.82
CA ILE A 222 11.79 -6.21 1.69
C ILE A 222 11.47 -4.71 1.82
N LEU A 223 11.15 -4.03 0.73
CA LEU A 223 10.83 -2.60 0.76
C LEU A 223 9.59 -2.27 1.61
N SER A 224 8.59 -3.16 1.63
CA SER A 224 7.39 -2.99 2.45
C SER A 224 7.69 -3.19 3.93
N LEU A 225 8.59 -4.13 4.27
CA LEU A 225 9.10 -4.30 5.63
C LEU A 225 9.88 -3.07 6.10
N LEU A 226 10.78 -2.53 5.26
CA LEU A 226 11.50 -1.30 5.57
C LEU A 226 10.57 -0.10 5.72
N ALA A 227 9.57 0.04 4.84
CA ALA A 227 8.58 1.10 4.93
C ALA A 227 7.70 1.00 6.19
N LEU A 228 7.42 -0.23 6.66
CA LEU A 228 6.71 -0.49 7.91
C LEU A 228 7.56 -0.03 9.10
N ALA A 229 8.84 -0.43 9.13
CA ALA A 229 9.77 -0.07 10.20
C ALA A 229 10.04 1.43 10.26
N LYS A 230 10.26 2.08 9.11
CA LYS A 230 10.55 3.52 8.99
C LYS A 230 9.54 4.40 9.75
N ARG A 231 8.27 4.02 9.80
CA ARG A 231 7.19 4.77 10.48
C ARG A 231 7.30 4.74 12.02
N ARG A 232 8.19 3.91 12.56
CA ARG A 232 8.36 3.66 14.00
C ARG A 232 9.75 4.04 14.49
N CYS A 233 10.71 4.27 13.61
CA CYS A 233 12.07 4.68 13.96
C CYS A 233 12.19 6.19 14.20
N ARG A 234 13.27 6.60 14.88
CA ARG A 234 13.75 7.99 14.92
C ARG A 234 14.13 8.51 13.54
N ASP A 235 14.14 9.83 13.37
CA ASP A 235 14.38 10.48 12.07
C ASP A 235 15.72 10.09 11.43
N SER A 236 16.80 10.04 12.21
CA SER A 236 18.14 9.65 11.73
C SER A 236 18.20 8.22 11.19
N VAL A 237 17.49 7.29 11.83
CA VAL A 237 17.37 5.89 11.39
C VAL A 237 16.47 5.82 10.15
N CYS A 238 15.39 6.60 10.13
CA CYS A 238 14.46 6.71 9.01
C CYS A 238 15.14 7.21 7.72
N GLU A 239 16.07 8.16 7.81
CA GLU A 239 16.91 8.61 6.69
C GLU A 239 17.82 7.50 6.16
N LYS A 240 18.55 6.83 7.06
CA LYS A 240 19.42 5.69 6.70
C LYS A 240 18.64 4.54 6.04
N LEU A 241 17.49 4.15 6.60
CA LEU A 241 16.62 3.14 5.97
C LEU A 241 16.15 3.56 4.58
N THR A 242 15.96 4.86 4.34
CA THR A 242 15.56 5.38 3.02
C THR A 242 16.70 5.27 2.02
N GLN A 243 17.94 5.55 2.45
CA GLN A 243 19.13 5.37 1.64
C GLN A 243 19.33 3.89 1.28
N LEU A 244 19.29 2.98 2.27
CA LEU A 244 19.41 1.53 2.05
C LEU A 244 18.32 1.01 1.12
N ALA A 245 17.08 1.50 1.26
CA ALA A 245 15.99 1.15 0.36
C ALA A 245 16.20 1.66 -1.08
N ALA A 246 16.92 2.77 -1.27
CA ALA A 246 17.30 3.25 -2.59
C ALA A 246 18.44 2.41 -3.17
N GLU A 247 19.48 2.11 -2.40
CA GLU A 247 20.59 1.26 -2.81
C GLU A 247 20.13 -0.14 -3.24
N LEU A 248 19.20 -0.75 -2.49
CA LEU A 248 18.62 -2.05 -2.84
C LEU A 248 17.93 -2.05 -4.21
N ARG A 249 17.43 -0.90 -4.68
CA ARG A 249 16.81 -0.80 -6.01
C ARG A 249 17.85 -0.82 -7.12
N PHE A 250 19.00 -0.19 -6.92
CA PHE A 250 20.02 -0.03 -7.95
C PHE A 250 21.03 -1.18 -8.02
N GLN A 251 21.12 -2.01 -6.97
CA GLN A 251 22.03 -3.17 -6.90
C GLN A 251 21.35 -4.52 -7.24
N ALA A 252 20.27 -4.56 -8.00
CA ALA A 252 19.60 -5.82 -8.38
C ALA A 252 19.67 -6.09 -9.87
#